data_AF-A0A7C1W3T5-F1
#
_entry.id   AF-A0A7C1W3T5-F1
#
_cell.length_a   1.000
_cell.length_b   1.000
_cell.length_c   1.000
_cell.angle_alpha   90.00
_cell.angle_beta   90.00
_cell.angle_gamma   90.00
#
_symmetry.space_group_name_H-M   'P 1'
#
loop_
_entity.id
_entity.type
_entity.pdbx_description
1 polymer ?
#
loop_
_entity_poly.entity_id
_entity_poly.type
_entity_poly.pdbx_seq_one_letter_code
_entity_poly.pdbx_strand_id
1 'polypeptide(L)'
;MMLLDDAPLLVKLIKGYFSDVDVIWRNREKIRRLQDKRLRKVVRYAYNVPLYHNKYKELGIRPEDINGVHDIKKLPVITKDDIRNNFPDGVVAPGYNRDRAEKLSTSGSTGKPITIYVDRFSILQSIIAYVRILKAYGERWNKTRITIIADTA
;
A
#
# COMPACT_ATOMS: atom_id res chain seq x y z
N MET A 1 6.60 2.31 -24.41
CA MET A 1 8.00 2.76 -24.61
C MET A 1 8.58 3.52 -23.41
N MET A 2 7.84 3.75 -22.31
CA MET A 2 8.27 4.63 -21.20
C MET A 2 8.70 3.87 -19.90
N LEU A 3 8.60 2.54 -19.87
CA LEU A 3 8.89 1.71 -18.68
C LEU A 3 10.30 1.11 -18.66
N LEU A 4 10.97 1.03 -19.82
CA LEU A 4 12.27 0.38 -19.95
C LEU A 4 13.45 1.31 -19.63
N ASP A 5 13.22 2.63 -19.61
CA ASP A 5 14.28 3.63 -19.40
C ASP A 5 14.54 3.93 -17.91
N ASP A 6 13.68 3.46 -17.00
CA ASP A 6 13.84 3.60 -15.55
C ASP A 6 14.48 2.34 -14.96
N ALA A 7 15.78 2.18 -15.19
CA ALA A 7 16.57 1.04 -14.68
C ALA A 7 16.44 0.84 -13.15
N PRO A 8 16.44 1.90 -12.30
CA PRO A 8 16.18 1.75 -10.87
C PRO A 8 14.81 1.13 -10.56
N LEU A 9 13.75 1.56 -11.25
CA LEU A 9 12.41 1.00 -11.10
C LEU A 9 12.37 -0.49 -11.47
N LEU A 10 12.97 -0.86 -12.61
CA LEU A 10 13.05 -2.26 -13.05
C LEU A 10 13.79 -3.15 -12.05
N VAL A 11 14.95 -2.71 -11.56
CA VAL A 11 15.71 -3.45 -10.54
C VAL A 11 14.88 -3.62 -9.28
N LYS A 12 14.15 -2.58 -8.84
CA LYS A 12 13.27 -2.65 -7.67
C LYS A 12 12.13 -3.66 -7.91
N LEU A 13 11.51 -3.67 -9.09
CA LEU A 13 10.45 -4.62 -9.46
C LEU A 13 10.94 -6.05 -9.46
N ILE A 14 12.08 -6.32 -10.10
CA ILE A 14 12.68 -7.67 -10.18
C ILE A 14 13.03 -8.17 -8.77
N LYS A 15 13.71 -7.35 -7.97
CA LYS A 15 14.03 -7.70 -6.58
C LYS A 15 12.78 -7.96 -5.74
N GLY A 16 11.75 -7.11 -5.88
CA GLY A 16 10.46 -7.27 -5.21
C GLY A 16 9.78 -8.59 -5.59
N TYR A 17 9.74 -8.91 -6.89
CA TYR A 17 9.17 -10.15 -7.40
C TYR A 17 9.81 -11.39 -6.77
N PHE A 18 11.14 -11.52 -6.86
CA PHE A 18 11.84 -12.68 -6.32
C PHE A 18 11.77 -12.77 -4.79
N SER A 19 11.66 -11.62 -4.10
CA SER A 19 11.53 -11.61 -2.64
C SER A 19 10.16 -12.07 -2.16
N ASP A 20 9.11 -11.79 -2.94
CA ASP A 20 7.71 -11.99 -2.56
C ASP A 20 7.08 -13.24 -3.16
N VAL A 21 7.69 -13.84 -4.20
CA VAL A 21 7.08 -14.93 -4.98
C VAL A 21 6.65 -16.12 -4.10
N ASP A 22 7.49 -16.52 -3.16
CA ASP A 22 7.24 -17.70 -2.32
C ASP A 22 6.72 -17.37 -0.93
N VAL A 23 6.47 -16.09 -0.62
CA VAL A 23 6.07 -15.68 0.73
C VAL A 23 4.79 -16.37 1.19
N ILE A 24 3.82 -16.55 0.27
CA ILE A 24 2.51 -17.16 0.57
C ILE A 24 2.60 -18.65 0.90
N TRP A 25 3.69 -19.32 0.49
CA TRP A 25 3.90 -20.76 0.70
C TRP A 25 4.73 -21.06 1.96
N ARG A 26 5.14 -20.03 2.69
CA ARG A 26 5.90 -20.19 3.94
C ARG A 26 4.99 -20.67 5.06
N ASN A 27 5.58 -21.34 6.06
CA ASN A 27 4.85 -21.71 7.26
C ASN A 27 4.33 -20.47 8.02
N ARG A 28 3.33 -20.69 8.86
CA ARG A 28 2.62 -19.64 9.61
C ARG A 28 3.56 -18.77 10.44
N GLU A 29 4.58 -19.36 11.07
CA GLU A 29 5.55 -18.63 11.89
C GLU A 29 6.40 -17.66 11.07
N LYS A 30 6.93 -18.11 9.91
CA LYS A 30 7.70 -17.27 8.99
C LYS A 30 6.83 -16.14 8.43
N ILE A 31 5.57 -16.42 8.10
CA ILE A 31 4.61 -15.39 7.68
C ILE A 31 4.40 -14.38 8.80
N ARG A 32 4.20 -14.83 10.04
CA ARG A 32 3.97 -13.95 11.19
C ARG A 32 5.15 -13.01 11.43
N ARG A 33 6.38 -13.56 11.47
CA ARG A 33 7.61 -12.75 11.62
C ARG A 33 7.75 -11.71 10.50
N LEU A 34 7.38 -12.06 9.26
CA LEU A 34 7.40 -11.13 8.14
C LEU A 34 6.35 -10.02 8.28
N GLN A 35 5.13 -10.35 8.69
CA GLN A 35 4.07 -9.38 8.94
C GLN A 35 4.49 -8.39 10.04
N ASP A 36 5.05 -8.88 11.15
CA ASP A 36 5.54 -8.03 12.24
C ASP A 36 6.63 -7.07 11.74
N LYS A 37 7.61 -7.59 10.98
CA LYS A 37 8.67 -6.77 10.37
C LYS A 37 8.10 -5.69 9.44
N ARG A 38 7.12 -6.04 8.59
CA ARG A 38 6.51 -5.12 7.63
C ARG A 38 5.66 -4.06 8.33
N LEU A 39 4.88 -4.43 9.34
CA LEU A 39 4.08 -3.48 10.10
C LEU A 39 4.97 -2.44 10.79
N ARG A 40 6.03 -2.85 11.49
CA ARG A 40 7.00 -1.92 12.10
C ARG A 40 7.58 -0.94 11.10
N LYS A 41 7.94 -1.43 9.91
CA LYS A 41 8.46 -0.57 8.83
C LYS A 41 7.41 0.44 8.35
N VAL A 42 6.17 0.01 8.14
CA VAL A 42 5.08 0.87 7.68
C VAL A 42 4.72 1.92 8.73
N VAL A 43 4.60 1.54 10.00
CA VAL A 43 4.31 2.49 11.10
C VAL A 43 5.41 3.54 11.22
N ARG A 44 6.68 3.13 11.16
CA ARG A 44 7.81 4.08 11.20
C ARG A 44 7.78 5.05 10.03
N TYR A 45 7.43 4.57 8.83
CA TYR A 45 7.28 5.44 7.67
C TYR A 45 6.07 6.39 7.83
N ALA A 46 4.93 5.85 8.27
CA ALA A 46 3.71 6.62 8.50
C ALA A 46 3.96 7.75 9.51
N TYR A 47 4.73 7.52 10.57
CA TYR A 47 5.05 8.56 11.55
C TYR A 47 5.80 9.79 10.98
N ASN A 48 6.39 9.68 9.78
CA ASN A 48 7.00 10.81 9.06
C ASN A 48 6.00 11.58 8.19
N VAL A 49 4.77 11.09 8.04
CA VAL A 49 3.71 11.71 7.24
C VAL A 49 2.81 12.52 8.18
N PRO A 50 2.54 13.82 7.91
CA PRO A 50 1.89 14.71 8.87
C PRO A 50 0.55 14.20 9.43
N LEU A 51 -0.30 13.63 8.58
CA LEU A 51 -1.58 13.04 8.97
C LEU A 51 -1.42 12.02 10.10
N TYR A 52 -0.52 11.05 9.92
CA TYR A 52 -0.32 9.98 10.88
C TYR A 52 0.49 10.48 12.08
N HIS A 53 1.49 11.34 11.85
CA HIS A 53 2.31 11.92 12.91
C HIS A 53 1.43 12.61 13.96
N ASN A 54 0.54 13.51 13.52
CA ASN A 54 -0.33 14.27 14.40
C ASN A 54 -1.25 13.32 15.17
N LYS A 55 -1.92 12.40 14.47
CA LYS A 55 -2.85 11.47 15.10
C LYS A 55 -2.20 10.50 16.08
N TYR A 56 -0.98 10.07 15.80
CA TYR A 56 -0.24 9.17 16.70
C TYR A 56 0.25 9.95 17.92
N LYS A 57 0.74 11.19 17.71
CA LYS A 57 1.21 12.08 18.78
C LYS A 57 0.10 12.47 19.75
N GLU A 58 -1.11 12.76 19.25
CA GLU A 58 -2.29 13.04 20.07
C GLU A 58 -2.63 11.91 21.05
N LEU A 59 -2.35 10.66 20.67
CA LEU A 59 -2.57 9.48 21.51
C LEU A 59 -1.32 9.03 22.26
N GLY A 60 -0.22 9.79 22.18
CA GLY A 60 1.05 9.44 22.81
C GLY A 60 1.73 8.21 22.21
N ILE A 61 1.35 7.79 21.00
CA ILE A 61 1.88 6.59 20.34
C ILE A 61 3.17 6.93 19.61
N ARG A 62 4.21 6.13 19.87
CA ARG A 62 5.49 6.16 19.17
C ARG A 62 5.66 4.92 18.29
N PRO A 63 6.45 4.99 17.20
CA PRO A 63 6.73 3.82 16.36
C PRO A 63 7.35 2.65 17.14
N GLU A 64 8.08 2.95 18.21
CA GLU A 64 8.71 1.95 19.09
C GLU A 64 7.69 1.13 19.90
N ASP A 65 6.47 1.64 20.09
CA ASP A 65 5.40 0.95 20.85
C ASP A 65 4.73 -0.17 20.06
N ILE A 66 5.04 -0.27 18.76
CA ILE A 66 4.52 -1.27 17.84
C ILE A 66 5.60 -2.33 17.59
N ASN A 67 5.48 -3.47 18.24
CA ASN A 67 6.40 -4.59 18.10
C ASN A 67 5.94 -5.59 17.05
N GLY A 68 4.66 -5.57 16.65
CA GLY A 68 4.14 -6.45 15.61
C GLY A 68 2.64 -6.33 15.44
N VAL A 69 2.03 -7.25 14.69
CA VAL A 69 0.61 -7.20 14.33
C VAL A 69 -0.32 -7.24 15.54
N HIS A 70 0.11 -7.78 16.67
CA HIS A 70 -0.68 -7.77 17.91
C HIS A 70 -0.92 -6.36 18.46
N ASP A 71 -0.04 -5.41 18.14
CA ASP A 71 -0.12 -4.00 18.55
C ASP A 71 -0.93 -3.15 17.59
N ILE A 72 -1.43 -3.70 16.47
CA ILE A 72 -2.18 -2.92 15.48
C ILE A 72 -3.40 -2.22 16.08
N LYS A 73 -4.00 -2.81 17.13
CA LYS A 73 -5.13 -2.26 17.88
C LYS A 73 -4.80 -0.98 18.66
N LYS A 74 -3.51 -0.69 18.88
CA LYS A 74 -3.07 0.58 19.49
C LYS A 74 -3.16 1.73 18.50
N LEU A 75 -3.06 1.46 17.20
CA LEU A 75 -3.06 2.49 16.17
C LEU A 75 -4.47 3.07 15.97
N PRO A 76 -4.62 4.39 15.82
CA PRO A 76 -5.90 4.99 15.51
C PRO A 76 -6.38 4.58 14.11
N VAL A 77 -7.69 4.44 13.95
CA VAL A 77 -8.33 4.26 12.64
C VAL A 77 -8.15 5.53 11.82
N ILE A 78 -7.71 5.41 10.57
CA ILE A 78 -7.65 6.53 9.63
C ILE A 78 -8.94 6.56 8.80
N THR A 79 -9.67 7.65 8.87
CA THR A 79 -10.97 7.81 8.22
C THR A 79 -10.84 8.40 6.81
N LYS A 80 -11.94 8.37 6.06
CA LYS A 80 -12.02 9.04 4.76
C LYS A 80 -11.83 10.56 4.89
N ASP A 81 -12.37 11.15 5.95
CA ASP A 81 -12.28 12.59 6.21
C ASP A 81 -10.88 13.02 6.65
N ASP A 82 -10.18 12.17 7.41
CA ASP A 82 -8.77 12.39 7.75
C ASP A 82 -7.93 12.62 6.48
N ILE A 83 -8.10 11.76 5.47
CA ILE A 83 -7.37 11.87 4.21
C ILE A 83 -7.79 13.12 3.44
N ARG A 84 -9.10 13.41 3.35
CA ARG A 84 -9.62 14.59 2.63
C ARG A 84 -9.09 15.90 3.23
N ASN A 85 -9.11 16.00 4.57
CA ASN A 85 -8.71 17.22 5.28
C ASN A 85 -7.19 17.44 5.27
N ASN A 86 -6.40 16.40 4.98
CA ASN A 86 -4.94 16.47 4.94
C ASN A 86 -4.38 16.44 3.50
N PHE A 87 -5.19 16.17 2.48
CA PHE A 87 -4.74 16.20 1.09
C PHE A 87 -4.54 17.65 0.62
N PRO A 88 -3.49 17.98 -0.15
CA PRO A 88 -2.46 17.08 -0.70
C PRO A 88 -1.24 16.87 0.17
N ASP A 89 -0.91 17.80 1.07
CA ASP A 89 0.42 17.85 1.69
C ASP A 89 0.58 16.91 2.89
N GLY A 90 -0.46 16.78 3.70
CA GLY A 90 -0.44 15.99 4.93
C GLY A 90 -0.52 14.48 4.72
N VAL A 91 -0.77 14.01 3.49
CA VAL A 91 -0.90 12.58 3.16
C VAL A 91 0.39 11.95 2.60
N VAL A 92 1.44 12.74 2.43
CA VAL A 92 2.77 12.27 2.00
C VAL A 92 3.85 12.74 2.96
N ALA A 93 4.99 12.05 2.97
CA ALA A 93 6.11 12.47 3.79
C ALA A 93 6.72 13.77 3.23
N PRO A 94 7.21 14.69 4.09
CA PRO A 94 7.95 15.86 3.64
C PRO A 94 9.13 15.46 2.74
N GLY A 95 9.33 16.20 1.64
CA GLY A 95 10.38 15.91 0.65
C GLY A 95 10.05 14.78 -0.34
N TYR A 96 8.87 14.16 -0.26
CA TYR A 96 8.43 13.23 -1.29
C TYR A 96 8.17 13.95 -2.62
N ASN A 97 8.83 13.51 -3.69
CA ASN A 97 8.65 14.04 -5.04
C ASN A 97 7.32 13.54 -5.63
N ARG A 98 6.31 14.42 -5.68
CA ARG A 98 4.96 14.12 -6.17
C ARG A 98 4.88 13.96 -7.69
N ASP A 99 5.81 14.53 -8.45
CA ASP A 99 5.83 14.39 -9.90
C ASP A 99 6.14 12.93 -10.33
N ARG A 100 6.65 12.13 -9.39
CA ARG A 100 6.86 10.68 -9.57
C ARG A 100 5.68 9.82 -9.11
N ALA A 101 4.58 10.44 -8.69
CA ALA A 101 3.39 9.77 -8.20
C ALA A 101 2.18 10.07 -9.08
N GLU A 102 1.33 9.05 -9.25
CA GLU A 102 0.04 9.18 -9.92
C GLU A 102 -1.02 9.54 -8.87
N LYS A 103 -1.94 10.45 -9.22
CA LYS A 103 -3.11 10.74 -8.38
C LYS A 103 -4.22 9.76 -8.72
N LEU A 104 -4.70 9.00 -7.74
CA LEU A 104 -5.86 8.13 -7.87
C LEU A 104 -7.00 8.66 -7.03
N SER A 105 -8.18 8.80 -7.63
CA SER A 105 -9.39 9.24 -6.96
C SER A 105 -10.45 8.15 -6.99
N THR A 106 -11.13 7.94 -5.87
CA THR A 106 -12.26 7.00 -5.79
C THR A 106 -13.48 7.59 -6.53
N SER A 107 -14.34 6.75 -7.12
CA SER A 107 -15.58 7.18 -7.79
C SER A 107 -16.58 7.90 -6.87
N GLY A 108 -16.51 7.69 -5.55
CA GLY A 108 -17.19 8.53 -4.56
C GLY A 108 -18.72 8.38 -4.51
N SER A 109 -19.24 7.17 -4.26
CA SER A 109 -20.69 6.92 -4.10
C SER A 109 -21.37 7.77 -3.01
N THR A 110 -20.63 8.19 -1.98
CA THR A 110 -21.13 9.02 -0.87
C THR A 110 -20.83 10.52 -1.04
N GLY A 111 -20.61 10.99 -2.28
CA GLY A 111 -20.57 12.42 -2.64
C GLY A 111 -19.19 13.10 -2.67
N LYS A 112 -18.25 12.74 -1.77
CA LYS A 112 -16.87 13.29 -1.81
C LYS A 112 -15.84 12.21 -2.15
N PRO A 113 -15.17 12.28 -3.30
CA PRO A 113 -14.10 11.33 -3.62
C PRO A 113 -12.91 11.53 -2.66
N ILE A 114 -12.12 10.48 -2.47
CA ILE A 114 -10.82 10.56 -1.79
C ILE A 114 -9.76 10.48 -2.87
N THR A 115 -8.77 11.35 -2.79
CA THR A 115 -7.61 11.33 -3.68
C THR A 115 -6.38 10.91 -2.89
N ILE A 116 -5.59 10.02 -3.47
CA ILE A 116 -4.33 9.54 -2.91
C ILE A 116 -3.23 9.61 -3.96
N TYR A 117 -1.98 9.68 -3.49
CA TYR A 117 -0.80 9.51 -4.33
C TYR A 117 -0.37 8.05 -4.33
N VAL A 118 -0.10 7.49 -5.51
CA VAL A 118 0.43 6.14 -5.67
C VAL A 118 1.65 6.18 -6.56
N ASP A 119 2.75 5.62 -6.09
CA ASP A 119 3.97 5.54 -6.89
C ASP A 119 3.85 4.46 -7.99
N ARG A 120 4.56 4.67 -9.10
CA ARG A 120 4.54 3.76 -10.25
C ARG A 120 4.95 2.34 -9.91
N PHE A 121 5.89 2.16 -8.98
CA PHE A 121 6.33 0.83 -8.55
C PHE A 121 5.16 0.08 -7.88
N SER A 122 4.40 0.72 -7.01
CA SER A 122 3.22 0.12 -6.38
C SER A 122 2.16 -0.28 -7.40
N ILE A 123 1.90 0.55 -8.43
CA ILE A 123 0.95 0.22 -9.51
C ILE A 123 1.40 -1.04 -10.26
N LEU A 124 2.66 -1.08 -10.69
CA LEU A 124 3.21 -2.22 -11.44
C LEU A 124 3.26 -3.49 -10.60
N GLN A 125 3.62 -3.39 -9.31
CA GLN A 125 3.56 -4.53 -8.40
C GLN A 125 2.14 -5.09 -8.28
N SER A 126 1.11 -4.24 -8.17
CA SER A 126 -0.28 -4.68 -8.10
C SER A 126 -0.72 -5.41 -9.37
N ILE A 127 -0.34 -4.91 -10.55
CA ILE A 127 -0.62 -5.57 -11.84
C ILE A 127 0.05 -6.95 -11.90
N ILE A 128 1.32 -7.04 -11.52
CA ILE A 128 2.05 -8.32 -11.48
C ILE A 128 1.37 -9.30 -10.51
N ALA A 129 1.02 -8.84 -9.31
CA ALA A 129 0.32 -9.65 -8.32
C ALA A 129 -1.02 -10.16 -8.86
N TYR A 130 -1.81 -9.30 -9.52
CA TYR A 130 -3.07 -9.67 -10.13
C TYR A 130 -2.91 -10.76 -11.21
N VAL A 131 -1.95 -10.60 -12.13
CA VAL A 131 -1.68 -11.62 -13.17
C VAL A 131 -1.27 -12.95 -12.54
N ARG A 132 -0.50 -12.92 -11.44
CA ARG A 132 -0.12 -14.15 -10.72
C ARG A 132 -1.31 -14.85 -10.09
N ILE A 133 -2.22 -14.08 -9.48
CA ILE A 133 -3.45 -14.61 -8.89
C ILE A 133 -4.24 -15.35 -9.99
N LEU A 134 -4.46 -14.72 -11.15
CA LEU A 134 -5.15 -15.36 -12.27
C LEU A 134 -4.47 -16.66 -12.70
N LYS A 135 -3.14 -16.64 -12.90
CA LYS A 135 -2.39 -17.85 -13.25
C LYS A 135 -2.50 -18.96 -12.21
N ALA A 136 -2.50 -18.62 -10.92
CA ALA A 136 -2.62 -19.59 -9.83
C ALA A 136 -4.00 -20.28 -9.83
N TYR A 137 -5.05 -19.59 -10.28
CA TYR A 137 -6.38 -20.16 -10.48
C TYR A 137 -6.57 -20.86 -11.84
N GLY A 138 -5.51 -20.99 -12.64
CA GLY A 138 -5.57 -21.60 -13.98
C GLY A 138 -6.16 -20.67 -15.06
N GLU A 139 -6.45 -19.43 -14.72
CA GLU A 139 -7.02 -18.43 -15.63
C GLU A 139 -5.93 -17.81 -16.52
N ARG A 140 -6.32 -17.43 -17.74
CA ARG A 140 -5.41 -16.79 -18.71
C ARG A 140 -5.74 -15.31 -18.79
N TRP A 141 -4.82 -14.46 -18.32
CA TRP A 141 -4.97 -13.00 -18.31
C TRP A 141 -5.38 -12.37 -19.67
N ASN A 142 -5.09 -13.03 -20.79
CA ASN A 142 -5.42 -12.58 -22.14
C ASN A 142 -6.70 -13.22 -22.74
N LYS A 143 -7.35 -14.15 -22.05
CA LYS A 143 -8.60 -14.81 -22.51
C LYS A 143 -9.74 -14.68 -21.50
N THR A 144 -9.43 -14.63 -20.21
CA THR A 144 -10.40 -14.55 -19.13
C THR A 144 -10.97 -13.13 -19.07
N ARG A 145 -12.28 -12.99 -19.26
CA ARG A 145 -13.01 -11.74 -19.00
C ARG A 145 -13.39 -11.71 -17.53
N ILE A 146 -13.12 -10.61 -16.86
CA ILE A 146 -13.33 -10.49 -15.42
C ILE A 146 -14.28 -9.32 -15.20
N THR A 147 -15.39 -9.61 -14.53
CA THR A 147 -16.33 -8.61 -14.04
C THR A 147 -16.20 -8.57 -12.52
N ILE A 148 -15.80 -7.42 -11.99
CA ILE A 148 -15.79 -7.19 -10.55
C ILE A 148 -17.21 -6.76 -10.17
N ILE A 149 -17.93 -7.63 -9.47
CA ILE A 149 -19.23 -7.30 -8.90
C ILE A 149 -18.97 -6.88 -7.45
N ALA A 150 -19.07 -5.58 -7.19
CA ALA A 150 -19.06 -5.05 -5.84
C ALA A 150 -20.52 -4.83 -5.42
N ASP A 151 -21.03 -5.72 -4.56
CA ASP A 151 -22.32 -5.53 -3.92
C ASP A 151 -22.13 -4.64 -2.69
N THR A 152 -22.94 -3.59 -2.56
CA THR A 152 -22.85 -2.58 -1.49
C THR A 152 -24.02 -2.64 -0.52
N ALA A 153 -24.67 -3.80 -0.41
CA ALA A 153 -25.70 -4.05 0.60
C ALA A 153 -25.17 -3.90 2.03
#